data_AF-A0A7V5R5Q1-F1
#
_entry.id   AF-A0A7V5R5Q1-F1
#
_cell.length_a   1.000
_cell.length_b   1.000
_cell.length_c   1.000
_cell.angle_alpha   90.00
_cell.angle_beta   90.00
_cell.angle_gamma   90.00
#
_symmetry.space_group_name_H-M   'P 1'
#
loop_
_entity.id
_entity.type
_entity.pdbx_description
1 polymer ?
#
loop_
_entity_poly.entity_id
_entity_poly.type
_entity_poly.pdbx_seq_one_letter_code
_entity_poly.pdbx_strand_id
1 'polypeptide(L)' 'PGVMIRFVIGLLKERGIPADRIFTTLERRMKCGVGICGHCHSGGRLICVDGPVFTAAEMPEPDNP' A
#
# COMPACT_ATOMS: atom_id res chain seq x y z
N PRO A 1 3.13 -2.81 4.50
CA PRO A 1 1.78 -2.62 5.10
C PRO A 1 1.82 -2.80 6.62
N GLY A 2 1.02 -2.03 7.37
CA GLY A 2 0.90 -2.22 8.82
C GLY A 2 0.34 -3.60 9.18
N VAL A 3 0.59 -4.05 10.42
CA VAL A 3 0.17 -5.36 10.91
C VAL A 3 -1.34 -5.57 10.74
N MET A 4 -2.15 -4.56 11.08
CA MET A 4 -3.61 -4.60 10.95
C MET A 4 -4.06 -4.81 9.49
N ILE A 5 -3.54 -4.01 8.55
CA ILE A 5 -3.90 -4.10 7.12
C ILE A 5 -3.61 -5.51 6.58
N ARG A 6 -2.48 -6.11 6.95
CA ARG A 6 -2.11 -7.46 6.50
C ARG A 6 -3.13 -8.51 6.95
N PHE A 7 -3.55 -8.49 8.22
CA PHE A 7 -4.52 -9.45 8.75
C PHE A 7 -5.93 -9.22 8.19
N VAL A 8 -6.36 -7.96 8.06
CA VAL A 8 -7.69 -7.64 7.51
C VAL A 8 -7.77 -8.07 6.04
N ILE A 9 -6.76 -7.80 5.22
CA ILE A 9 -6.73 -8.29 3.83
C ILE A 9 -6.80 -9.83 3.79
N GLY A 10 -6.08 -10.53 4.66
CA GLY A 10 -6.16 -11.99 4.77
C GLY A 10 -7.59 -12.47 5.08
N LEU A 11 -8.23 -11.86 6.08
CA LEU A 11 -9.58 -12.16 6.52
C LEU A 11 -10.65 -11.91 5.43
N LEU A 12 -10.46 -10.88 4.61
CA LEU A 12 -11.33 -10.56 3.48
C LEU A 12 -11.14 -11.53 2.31
N LYS A 13 -9.90 -11.95 2.04
CA LYS A 13 -9.59 -13.00 1.06
C LYS A 13 -10.19 -14.34 1.45
N GLU A 14 -10.11 -14.72 2.73
CA GLU A 14 -10.76 -15.93 3.28
C GLU A 14 -12.29 -15.92 3.11
N ARG A 15 -12.91 -14.73 3.07
CA ARG A 15 -14.34 -14.55 2.78
C ARG A 15 -14.67 -14.56 1.28
N GLY A 16 -13.71 -14.84 0.41
CA GLY A 16 -13.90 -14.92 -1.03
C GLY A 16 -13.95 -13.56 -1.73
N ILE A 17 -13.53 -12.47 -1.07
CA ILE A 17 -13.42 -11.16 -1.73
C ILE A 17 -12.13 -11.18 -2.58
N PRO A 18 -12.24 -10.95 -3.90
CA PRO A 18 -11.07 -10.98 -4.76
C PRO A 18 -10.16 -9.77 -4.49
N ALA A 19 -8.85 -9.95 -4.69
CA ALA A 19 -7.83 -8.99 -4.25
C ALA A 19 -7.93 -7.62 -4.94
N ASP A 20 -8.43 -7.59 -6.18
CA ASP A 20 -8.72 -6.38 -6.97
C ASP A 20 -9.93 -5.58 -6.44
N ARG A 21 -10.73 -6.16 -5.54
CA ARG A 21 -11.86 -5.50 -4.87
C ARG A 21 -11.61 -5.14 -3.41
N ILE A 22 -10.41 -5.43 -2.89
CA ILE A 22 -10.01 -5.05 -1.54
C ILE A 22 -9.14 -3.80 -1.65
N PHE A 23 -9.71 -2.64 -1.32
CA PHE A 23 -9.00 -1.37 -1.34
C PHE A 23 -8.47 -1.01 0.04
N THR A 24 -7.26 -0.48 0.10
CA THR A 24 -6.67 0.04 1.34
C THR A 24 -5.76 1.23 1.03
N THR A 25 -5.45 2.00 2.06
CA THR A 25 -4.47 3.09 1.97
C THR A 25 -3.12 2.65 2.54
N LEU A 26 -2.04 3.12 1.93
CA LEU A 26 -0.70 2.97 2.49
C LEU A 26 -0.23 4.27 3.13
N GLU A 27 0.12 4.17 4.40
CA GLU A 27 0.73 5.26 5.16
C GLU A 27 2.26 5.14 5.10
N ARG A 28 2.89 6.21 4.62
CA ARG A 28 4.34 6.43 4.65
C ARG A 28 4.62 7.86 5.05
N ARG A 29 5.83 8.12 5.54
CA ARG A 29 6.26 9.49 5.84
C ARG A 29 6.36 10.30 4.54
N MET A 30 5.36 11.13 4.29
CA MET A 30 5.39 12.09 3.19
C MET A 30 6.05 13.39 3.64
N LYS A 31 6.97 13.92 2.82
CA LYS A 31 7.58 15.25 3.03
C LYS A 31 7.09 16.24 1.99
N CYS A 32 7.28 15.94 0.69
CA CYS A 32 6.89 16.86 -0.38
C CYS A 32 5.48 16.63 -0.95
N GLY A 33 4.96 15.40 -0.93
CA GLY A 33 3.66 15.07 -1.51
C GLY A 33 3.55 15.13 -3.04
N VAL A 34 4.63 15.48 -3.75
CA VAL A 34 4.63 15.75 -5.21
C VAL A 34 5.72 15.00 -5.97
N GLY A 35 6.23 13.90 -5.42
CA GLY A 35 7.17 13.01 -6.10
C GLY A 35 8.64 13.45 -6.15
N ILE A 36 9.01 14.60 -5.59
CA ILE A 36 10.38 15.14 -5.71
C ILE A 36 11.35 14.57 -4.66
N CYS A 37 10.87 14.28 -3.44
CA CYS A 37 11.76 13.99 -2.30
C CYS A 37 12.03 12.51 -2.01
N GLY A 38 11.28 11.58 -2.62
CA GLY A 38 11.45 10.13 -2.38
C GLY A 38 11.09 9.58 -0.99
N HIS A 39 10.79 10.40 0.02
CA HIS A 39 10.55 9.92 1.40
C HIS A 39 9.41 8.90 1.56
N CYS A 40 8.45 8.90 0.64
CA CYS A 40 7.33 7.98 0.64
C CYS A 40 7.53 6.80 -0.33
N HIS A 41 8.77 6.43 -0.64
CA HIS A 41 9.07 5.26 -1.45
C HIS A 41 8.61 3.96 -0.76
N SER A 42 8.06 3.03 -1.55
CA SER A 42 7.74 1.67 -1.14
C SER A 42 7.64 0.77 -2.37
N GLY A 43 8.46 -0.29 -2.45
CA GLY A 43 8.39 -1.30 -3.51
C GLY A 43 8.57 -0.73 -4.90
N GLY A 44 9.51 0.22 -5.08
CA GLY A 44 9.75 0.89 -6.37
C GLY A 44 8.73 1.97 -6.73
N ARG A 45 7.73 2.25 -5.86
CA ARG A 45 6.67 3.22 -6.09
C ARG A 45 6.76 4.39 -5.11
N LEU A 46 6.35 5.57 -5.54
CA LEU A 46 6.19 6.74 -4.68
C LEU A 46 4.73 6.83 -4.24
N ILE A 47 4.44 6.57 -2.97
CA ILE A 47 3.06 6.56 -2.46
C ILE A 47 2.31 7.89 -2.70
N CYS A 48 3.01 9.03 -2.74
CA CYS A 48 2.40 10.33 -3.04
C CYS A 48 2.05 10.57 -4.52
N VAL A 49 2.52 9.72 -5.44
CA VAL A 49 2.25 9.83 -6.89
C VAL A 49 1.47 8.62 -7.38
N ASP A 50 1.90 7.42 -7.01
CA ASP A 50 1.32 6.16 -7.45
C ASP A 50 0.16 5.65 -6.56
N GLY A 51 -0.01 6.27 -5.39
CA GLY A 51 -1.00 5.90 -4.37
C GLY A 51 -1.86 7.10 -3.93
N PRO A 52 -2.32 7.17 -2.67
CA PRO A 52 -2.06 6.28 -1.53
C PRO A 52 -3.01 5.08 -1.47
N VAL A 53 -4.01 5.04 -2.34
CA VAL A 53 -5.04 3.98 -2.41
C VAL A 53 -4.57 2.89 -3.37
N PHE A 54 -4.58 1.64 -2.90
CA PHE A 54 -4.22 0.47 -3.68
C PHE A 54 -5.23 -0.64 -3.48
N THR A 55 -5.44 -1.46 -4.50
CA THR A 55 -6.04 -2.77 -4.31
C THR A 55 -5.05 -3.73 -3.64
N ALA A 56 -5.54 -4.78 -2.99
CA ALA A 56 -4.69 -5.82 -2.41
C ALA A 56 -3.86 -6.58 -3.47
N ALA A 57 -4.21 -6.47 -4.76
CA ALA A 57 -3.45 -7.00 -5.88
C ALA A 57 -2.28 -6.07 -6.30
N GLU A 58 -2.42 -4.76 -6.09
CA GLU A 58 -1.43 -3.73 -6.47
C GLU A 58 -0.47 -3.36 -5.32
N MET A 59 -0.64 -3.99 -4.16
CA MET A 59 0.10 -3.64 -2.94
C MET A 59 1.61 -3.75 -3.19
N PRO A 60 2.36 -2.63 -3.12
CA PRO A 60 3.81 -2.67 -3.24
C PRO A 60 4.39 -3.49 -2.10
N GLU A 61 5.41 -4.30 -2.40
CA GLU A 61 6.16 -4.99 -1.37
C GLU A 61 6.77 -3.96 -0.41
N PRO A 62 6.82 -4.27 0.91
CA PRO A 62 7.51 -3.40 1.83
C PRO A 62 8.98 -3.34 1.43
N ASP A 63 9.50 -2.12 1.24
CA ASP A 63 10.94 -1.90 1.28
C ASP A 63 11.43 -2.39 2.65
N ASN A 64 12.04 -3.55 2.68
CA ASN A 64 12.89 -3.99 3.78
C ASN A 64 14.32 -4.00 3.25
N PRO A 65 15.34 -3.73 4.08
CA PRO A 65 16.66 -4.27 3.79
C PRO A 65 16.62 -5.80 3.62
#